data_AF-A0A8E2EYR6-F1
#
_entry.id   AF-A0A8E2EYR6-F1
#
_cell.length_a   1.000
_cell.length_b   1.000
_cell.length_c   1.000
_cell.angle_alpha   90.00
_cell.angle_beta   90.00
_cell.angle_gamma   90.00
#
_symmetry.space_group_name_H-M   'P 1'
#
loop_
_entity.id
_entity.type
_entity.pdbx_description
1 polymer ?
#
loop_
_entity_poly.entity_id
_entity_poly.type
_entity_poly.pdbx_seq_one_letter_code
_entity_poly.pdbx_strand_id
1 'polypeptide(L)'
;MYPPILPHPVGVQKIGQLKRPREEEDSPDVTKRRKRSESTTIPVDLGEEDRLLIQLKDEENMPWKDIAIKFQTDLGKVYQIPALQMRLKRLRERMRVWGDADVRALRLAHEYWIQSKFEIISQKMLEYGAAERWSARQCARKWAEIDPGPTPYTTYDHPTPSYTTYTMSPVEGPPFLPFLHIP
;
A
#
# COMPACT_ATOMS: atom_id res chain seq x y z
N MET A 1 -52.03 -34.02 16.88
CA MET A 1 -51.55 -34.31 15.51
C MET A 1 -52.34 -33.43 14.56
N TYR A 2 -51.73 -32.37 14.03
CA TYR A 2 -52.39 -31.43 13.09
C TYR A 2 -52.31 -31.96 11.65
N PRO A 3 -53.28 -31.62 10.77
CA PRO A 3 -53.33 -32.09 9.39
C PRO A 3 -52.38 -31.31 8.46
N PRO A 4 -51.91 -31.92 7.35
CA PRO A 4 -51.02 -31.29 6.38
C PRO A 4 -51.81 -30.54 5.30
N ILE A 5 -51.44 -29.30 4.98
CA ILE A 5 -52.01 -28.57 3.83
C ILE A 5 -50.86 -28.08 2.93
N LEU A 6 -51.02 -28.44 1.64
CA LEU A 6 -50.16 -28.32 0.46
C LEU A 6 -49.96 -26.85 -0.04
N PRO A 7 -49.12 -26.62 -1.08
CA PRO A 7 -48.38 -25.37 -1.30
C PRO A 7 -49.16 -24.23 -1.98
N HIS A 8 -48.57 -23.04 -1.88
CA HIS A 8 -48.84 -21.75 -2.53
C HIS A 8 -49.74 -21.73 -3.79
N PRO A 9 -50.57 -20.69 -3.91
CA PRO A 9 -50.63 -19.98 -5.19
C PRO A 9 -50.61 -18.44 -5.06
N VAL A 10 -49.68 -17.85 -5.83
CA VAL A 10 -49.84 -16.70 -6.74
C VAL A 10 -50.65 -15.47 -6.27
N GLY A 11 -49.93 -14.36 -6.13
CA GLY A 11 -50.33 -13.09 -6.73
C GLY A 11 -51.12 -12.10 -5.87
N VAL A 12 -50.43 -11.06 -5.36
CA VAL A 12 -51.02 -9.72 -5.22
C VAL A 12 -49.97 -8.69 -5.63
N GLN A 13 -50.14 -8.13 -6.82
CA GLN A 13 -49.51 -6.88 -7.22
C GLN A 13 -50.41 -5.69 -6.88
N LYS A 14 -49.76 -4.52 -6.78
CA LYS A 14 -50.25 -3.12 -6.77
C LYS A 14 -50.70 -2.68 -5.37
N ILE A 15 -50.29 -1.55 -4.82
CA ILE A 15 -50.36 -0.13 -5.24
C ILE A 15 -49.39 0.63 -4.30
N GLY A 16 -48.66 1.70 -4.61
CA GLY A 16 -48.51 2.57 -5.76
C GLY A 16 -47.33 3.51 -5.50
N GLN A 17 -46.47 3.74 -6.50
CA GLN A 17 -45.49 4.83 -6.47
C GLN A 17 -45.89 5.88 -7.50
N LEU A 18 -46.09 7.08 -6.98
CA LEU A 18 -46.49 8.28 -7.71
C LEU A 18 -45.32 8.75 -8.58
N LYS A 19 -45.62 8.97 -9.85
CA LYS A 19 -44.71 9.34 -10.94
C LYS A 19 -44.16 10.76 -10.76
N ARG A 20 -42.84 10.93 -10.91
CA ARG A 20 -42.20 12.19 -11.36
C ARG A 20 -41.38 11.85 -12.61
N PRO A 21 -41.65 12.43 -13.79
CA PRO A 21 -40.75 12.30 -14.93
C PRO A 21 -39.65 13.37 -14.76
N ARG A 22 -38.40 12.94 -14.58
CA ARG A 22 -37.23 13.79 -14.76
C ARG A 22 -36.45 13.20 -15.92
N GLU A 23 -36.32 14.01 -16.95
CA GLU A 23 -35.78 13.69 -18.26
C GLU A 23 -34.35 13.12 -18.16
N GLU A 24 -34.10 12.16 -19.04
CA GLU A 24 -32.81 11.53 -19.30
C GLU A 24 -31.86 12.56 -19.92
N GLU A 25 -30.75 12.84 -19.23
CA GLU A 25 -29.56 13.38 -19.88
C GLU A 25 -28.41 12.43 -19.54
N ASP A 26 -28.02 11.69 -20.58
CA ASP A 26 -26.86 10.81 -20.66
C ASP A 26 -25.59 11.63 -20.37
N SER A 27 -24.93 11.36 -19.25
CA SER A 27 -23.63 11.96 -18.92
C SER A 27 -22.62 10.83 -18.73
N PRO A 28 -21.73 10.59 -19.70
CA PRO A 28 -20.77 9.51 -19.61
C PRO A 28 -19.69 9.82 -18.58
N ASP A 29 -19.59 8.89 -17.63
CA ASP A 29 -18.45 8.49 -16.81
C ASP A 29 -17.13 9.24 -17.10
N VAL A 30 -16.83 10.22 -16.25
CA VAL A 30 -15.45 10.67 -16.02
C VAL A 30 -15.13 10.42 -14.56
N THR A 31 -15.01 9.14 -14.21
CA THR A 31 -14.21 8.69 -13.07
C THR A 31 -12.74 9.10 -13.29
N LYS A 32 -12.45 10.40 -13.09
CA LYS A 32 -11.10 10.91 -12.85
C LYS A 32 -10.61 10.28 -11.55
N ARG A 33 -10.05 9.08 -11.69
CA ARG A 33 -9.23 8.37 -10.73
C ARG A 33 -8.20 9.37 -10.20
N ARG A 34 -8.48 9.93 -9.03
CA ARG A 34 -7.60 10.86 -8.32
C ARG A 34 -6.26 10.15 -8.18
N LYS A 35 -5.29 10.58 -8.99
CA LYS A 35 -3.91 10.12 -8.96
C LYS A 35 -3.41 10.40 -7.55
N ARG A 36 -3.30 9.35 -6.73
CA ARG A 36 -2.79 9.43 -5.36
C ARG A 36 -1.34 9.85 -5.50
N SER A 37 -1.08 11.14 -5.31
CA SER A 37 0.26 11.69 -5.39
C SER A 37 1.16 10.92 -4.44
N GLU A 38 2.25 10.46 -5.05
CA GLU A 38 3.47 9.92 -4.48
C GLU A 38 3.81 10.59 -3.14
N SER A 39 3.99 9.76 -2.11
CA SER A 39 4.37 10.17 -0.76
C SER A 39 5.78 10.76 -0.76
N THR A 40 5.91 11.98 -1.24
CA THR A 40 6.99 12.88 -0.87
C THR A 40 6.68 13.35 0.55
N THR A 41 7.66 13.30 1.43
CA THR A 41 7.65 13.92 2.76
C THR A 41 7.55 15.44 2.61
N ILE A 42 6.41 15.95 2.15
CA ILE A 42 6.16 17.38 2.04
C ILE A 42 6.04 17.89 3.47
N PRO A 43 6.84 18.89 3.90
CA PRO A 43 6.63 19.53 5.19
C PRO A 43 5.17 19.98 5.27
N VAL A 44 4.52 19.72 6.40
CA VAL A 44 3.10 20.04 6.58
C VAL A 44 2.95 21.56 6.44
N ASP A 45 2.53 22.01 5.26
CA ASP A 45 2.24 23.42 5.05
C ASP A 45 0.96 23.76 5.82
N LEU A 46 1.13 24.47 6.93
CA LEU A 46 0.02 24.90 7.77
C LEU A 46 -0.53 26.20 7.21
N GLY A 47 -1.82 26.19 6.89
CA GLY A 47 -2.55 27.42 6.57
C GLY A 47 -2.55 28.39 7.76
N GLU A 48 -2.81 29.66 7.48
CA GLU A 48 -2.83 30.75 8.48
C GLU A 48 -3.73 30.42 9.70
N GLU A 49 -4.92 29.88 9.45
CA GLU A 49 -5.86 29.46 10.50
C GLU A 49 -5.29 28.35 11.40
N ASP A 50 -4.54 27.42 10.82
CA ASP A 50 -3.98 26.29 11.55
C ASP A 50 -2.86 26.76 12.49
N ARG A 51 -2.04 27.73 12.04
CA ARG A 51 -0.99 28.37 12.84
C ARG A 51 -1.60 29.16 14.00
N LEU A 52 -2.63 29.97 13.72
CA LEU A 52 -3.36 30.72 14.74
C LEU A 52 -3.98 29.79 15.80
N LEU A 53 -4.57 28.67 15.37
CA LEU A 53 -5.19 27.72 16.29
C LEU A 53 -4.18 27.08 17.25
N ILE A 54 -2.98 26.78 16.76
CA ILE A 54 -1.89 26.23 17.58
C ILE A 54 -1.39 27.29 18.56
N GLN A 55 -1.09 28.50 18.08
CA GLN A 55 -0.59 29.58 18.91
C GLN A 55 -1.53 29.89 20.07
N LEU A 56 -2.81 30.16 19.78
CA LEU A 56 -3.79 30.53 20.82
C LEU A 56 -3.94 29.43 21.88
N LYS A 57 -3.84 28.16 21.46
CA LYS A 57 -4.11 27.04 22.36
C LYS A 57 -2.88 26.51 23.10
N ASP A 58 -1.73 26.46 22.46
CA ASP A 58 -0.53 25.81 22.99
C ASP A 58 0.47 26.84 23.55
N GLU A 59 0.56 28.03 22.97
CA GLU A 59 1.46 29.10 23.45
C GLU A 59 0.75 30.02 24.45
N GLU A 60 -0.45 30.49 24.12
CA GLU A 60 -1.21 31.43 24.95
C GLU A 60 -2.16 30.73 25.94
N ASN A 61 -2.34 29.42 25.80
CA ASN A 61 -3.20 28.57 26.64
C ASN A 61 -4.63 29.12 26.83
N MET A 62 -5.20 29.73 25.79
CA MET A 62 -6.54 30.31 25.84
C MET A 62 -7.64 29.24 25.95
N PRO A 63 -8.74 29.53 26.66
CA PRO A 63 -9.89 28.63 26.70
C PRO A 63 -10.61 28.65 25.35
N TRP A 64 -11.25 27.52 25.00
CA TRP A 64 -11.88 27.34 23.68
C TRP A 64 -12.94 28.38 23.31
N LYS A 65 -13.65 28.94 24.31
CA LYS A 65 -14.65 29.99 24.09
C LYS A 65 -14.00 31.25 23.54
N ASP A 66 -12.89 31.66 24.12
CA ASP A 66 -12.17 32.88 23.74
C ASP A 66 -11.47 32.70 22.39
N ILE A 67 -10.96 31.49 22.12
CA ILE A 67 -10.44 31.11 20.80
C ILE A 67 -11.53 31.27 19.73
N ALA A 68 -12.75 30.77 19.97
CA ALA A 68 -13.84 30.91 19.00
C ALA A 68 -14.20 32.38 18.74
N ILE A 69 -14.16 33.23 19.77
CA ILE A 69 -14.35 34.68 19.62
C ILE A 69 -13.23 35.30 18.78
N LYS A 70 -11.97 34.95 19.05
CA LYS A 70 -10.80 35.40 18.27
C LYS A 70 -10.89 35.04 16.79
N PHE A 71 -11.31 33.81 16.48
CA PHE A 71 -11.54 33.39 15.09
C PHE A 71 -12.65 34.22 14.41
N GLN A 72 -13.67 34.62 15.17
CA GLN A 72 -14.72 35.49 14.65
C GLN A 72 -14.23 36.93 14.46
N THR A 73 -13.44 37.48 15.38
CA THR A 73 -12.97 38.87 15.30
C THR A 73 -11.87 39.05 14.26
N ASP A 74 -10.92 38.13 14.22
CA ASP A 74 -9.67 38.30 13.47
C ASP A 74 -9.81 37.77 12.03
N LEU A 75 -10.61 36.70 11.84
CA LEU A 75 -10.82 36.05 10.54
C LEU A 75 -12.25 36.18 10.00
N GLY A 76 -13.18 36.74 10.79
CA GLY A 76 -14.60 36.82 10.40
C GLY A 76 -15.32 35.48 10.34
N LYS A 77 -14.75 34.41 10.92
CA LYS A 77 -15.27 33.03 10.79
C LYS A 77 -15.81 32.48 12.10
N VAL A 78 -17.08 32.08 12.06
CA VAL A 78 -17.75 31.46 13.20
C VAL A 78 -17.43 29.98 13.21
N TYR A 79 -16.71 29.50 14.22
CA TYR A 79 -16.51 28.08 14.46
C TYR A 79 -17.19 27.62 15.74
N GLN A 80 -17.79 26.42 15.67
CA GLN A 80 -18.24 25.72 16.87
C GLN A 80 -17.02 25.16 17.62
N ILE A 81 -17.02 25.22 18.96
CA ILE A 81 -15.92 24.74 19.80
C ILE A 81 -15.50 23.29 19.46
N PRO A 82 -16.43 22.32 19.31
CA PRO A 82 -16.05 20.96 18.93
C PRO A 82 -15.33 20.88 17.58
N ALA A 83 -15.64 21.77 16.63
CA ALA A 83 -14.96 21.81 15.34
C ALA A 83 -13.51 22.27 15.49
N LEU A 84 -13.25 23.30 16.31
CA LEU A 84 -11.89 23.76 16.62
C LEU A 84 -11.09 22.69 17.37
N GLN A 85 -11.69 22.03 18.36
CA GLN A 85 -11.08 20.91 19.07
C GLN A 85 -10.68 19.78 18.12
N MET A 86 -11.59 19.41 17.21
CA MET A 86 -11.33 18.37 16.24
C MET A 86 -10.27 18.76 15.23
N ARG A 87 -10.28 20.02 14.79
CA ARG A 87 -9.27 20.58 13.91
C ARG A 87 -7.89 20.50 14.56
N LEU A 88 -7.73 21.00 15.78
CA LEU A 88 -6.45 20.94 16.50
C LEU A 88 -5.98 19.49 16.72
N LYS A 89 -6.88 18.58 17.11
CA LYS A 89 -6.54 17.16 17.27
C LYS A 89 -5.92 16.59 15.99
N ARG A 90 -6.53 16.87 14.84
CA ARG A 90 -6.05 16.40 13.52
C ARG A 90 -4.77 17.11 13.09
N LEU A 91 -4.60 18.40 13.39
CA LEU A 91 -3.36 19.14 13.15
C LEU A 91 -2.19 18.47 13.86
N ARG A 92 -2.34 18.16 15.15
CA ARG A 92 -1.29 17.51 15.94
C ARG A 92 -0.89 16.16 15.36
N GLU A 93 -1.85 15.36 14.91
CA GLU A 93 -1.54 14.09 14.24
C GLU A 93 -0.80 14.31 12.91
N ARG A 94 -1.24 15.27 12.08
CA ARG A 94 -0.55 15.58 10.82
C ARG A 94 0.87 16.06 11.04
N MET A 95 1.09 16.87 12.08
CA MET A 95 2.40 17.43 12.42
C MET A 95 3.31 16.45 13.17
N ARG A 96 2.83 15.23 13.46
CA ARG A 96 3.61 14.24 14.19
C ARG A 96 4.87 13.88 13.39
N VAL A 97 6.02 14.14 14.00
CA VAL A 97 7.33 13.78 13.44
C VAL A 97 7.75 12.43 13.99
N TRP A 98 8.31 11.58 13.14
CA TRP A 98 8.96 10.34 13.57
C TRP A 98 10.27 10.68 14.26
N GLY A 99 10.44 10.28 15.52
CA GLY A 99 11.70 10.47 16.22
C GLY A 99 12.78 9.52 15.69
N ASP A 100 14.05 9.86 15.92
CA ASP A 100 15.16 8.96 15.51
C ASP A 100 15.05 7.58 16.16
N ALA A 101 14.55 7.50 17.38
CA ALA A 101 14.27 6.23 18.05
C ALA A 101 13.22 5.40 17.31
N ASP A 102 12.13 6.03 16.84
CA ASP A 102 11.07 5.37 16.08
C ASP A 102 11.58 4.88 14.74
N VAL A 103 12.37 5.70 14.04
CA VAL A 103 12.99 5.34 12.76
C VAL A 103 13.97 4.19 12.93
N ARG A 104 14.81 4.21 13.98
CA ARG A 104 15.72 3.10 14.30
C ARG A 104 14.95 1.82 14.62
N ALA A 105 13.91 1.90 15.46
CA ALA A 105 13.08 0.77 15.80
C ALA A 105 12.40 0.18 14.55
N LEU A 106 11.90 1.02 13.65
CA LEU A 106 11.30 0.60 12.39
C LEU A 106 12.31 -0.15 11.51
N ARG A 107 13.54 0.35 11.39
CA ARG A 107 14.61 -0.31 10.62
C ARG A 107 14.92 -1.70 11.18
N LEU A 108 15.13 -1.80 12.49
CA LEU A 108 15.42 -3.08 13.15
C LEU A 108 14.26 -4.07 13.01
N ALA A 109 13.03 -3.61 13.17
CA ALA A 109 11.84 -4.46 13.00
C ALA A 109 11.72 -4.97 11.55
N HIS A 110 11.99 -4.12 10.57
CA HIS A 110 11.98 -4.49 9.16
C HIS A 110 13.09 -5.49 8.82
N GLU A 111 14.30 -5.27 9.34
CA GLU A 111 15.44 -6.16 9.16
C GLU A 111 15.19 -7.55 9.75
N TYR A 112 14.64 -7.59 10.97
CA TYR A 112 14.19 -8.84 11.59
C TYR A 112 13.16 -9.55 10.71
N TRP A 113 12.14 -8.83 10.22
CA TRP A 113 11.13 -9.43 9.37
C TRP A 113 11.73 -10.02 8.08
N ILE A 114 12.66 -9.34 7.42
CA ILE A 114 13.32 -9.88 6.20
C ILE A 114 13.97 -11.23 6.49
N GLN A 115 14.67 -11.35 7.62
CA GLN A 115 15.39 -12.57 7.99
C GLN A 115 14.46 -13.68 8.48
N SER A 116 13.37 -13.31 9.17
CA SER A 116 12.50 -14.25 9.87
C SER A 116 11.14 -14.47 9.20
N LYS A 117 10.83 -13.84 8.06
CA LYS A 117 9.49 -13.91 7.43
C LYS A 117 9.01 -15.34 7.21
N PHE A 118 9.89 -16.24 6.76
CA PHE A 118 9.50 -17.64 6.51
C PHE A 118 9.40 -18.48 7.78
N GLU A 119 10.07 -18.07 8.85
CA GLU A 119 9.90 -18.65 10.18
C GLU A 119 8.55 -18.21 10.80
N ILE A 120 8.15 -16.96 10.57
CA ILE A 120 6.82 -16.48 10.96
C ILE A 120 5.74 -17.22 10.15
N ILE A 121 5.95 -17.39 8.84
CA ILE A 121 5.02 -18.10 7.96
C ILE A 121 4.88 -19.57 8.37
N SER A 122 5.99 -20.30 8.57
CA SER A 122 5.94 -21.73 8.96
C SER A 122 5.12 -21.95 10.23
N GLN A 123 5.27 -21.07 11.22
CA GLN A 123 4.50 -21.12 12.47
C GLN A 123 3.00 -20.92 12.23
N LYS A 124 2.62 -20.10 11.25
CA LYS A 124 1.22 -19.80 10.91
C LYS A 124 0.55 -20.78 9.96
N MET A 125 1.30 -21.62 9.24
CA MET A 125 0.74 -22.55 8.24
C MET A 125 -0.40 -23.43 8.78
N LEU A 126 -0.27 -23.95 10.01
CA LEU A 126 -1.31 -24.78 10.62
C LEU A 126 -2.59 -23.99 10.93
N GLU A 127 -2.46 -22.74 11.38
CA GLU A 127 -3.60 -21.86 11.65
C GLU A 127 -4.39 -21.55 10.37
N TYR A 128 -3.72 -21.59 9.21
CA TYR A 128 -4.33 -21.41 7.89
C TYR A 128 -4.75 -22.72 7.21
N GLY A 129 -4.79 -23.84 7.95
CA GLY A 129 -5.35 -25.10 7.46
C GLY A 129 -4.36 -26.02 6.75
N ALA A 130 -3.05 -25.80 6.89
CA ALA A 130 -2.09 -26.83 6.48
C ALA A 130 -2.29 -28.11 7.30
N ALA A 131 -2.31 -29.26 6.62
CA ALA A 131 -2.50 -30.55 7.27
C ALA A 131 -1.32 -30.95 8.18
N GLU A 132 -0.13 -30.40 7.92
CA GLU A 132 1.10 -30.72 8.64
C GLU A 132 2.01 -29.51 8.80
N ARG A 133 3.07 -29.67 9.62
CA ARG A 133 4.07 -28.63 9.87
C ARG A 133 5.03 -28.53 8.69
N TRP A 134 5.17 -27.32 8.17
CA TRP A 134 6.16 -27.00 7.14
C TRP A 134 7.30 -26.19 7.74
N SER A 135 8.55 -26.56 7.43
CA SER A 135 9.71 -25.76 7.86
C SER A 135 9.79 -24.45 7.09
N ALA A 136 10.44 -23.43 7.68
CA ALA A 136 10.66 -22.15 7.02
C ALA A 136 11.30 -22.29 5.62
N ARG A 137 12.26 -23.22 5.46
CA ARG A 137 12.94 -23.47 4.19
C ARG A 137 12.00 -24.05 3.12
N GLN A 138 11.06 -24.92 3.50
CA GLN A 138 10.07 -25.47 2.58
C GLN A 138 9.07 -24.39 2.16
N CYS A 139 8.59 -23.57 3.11
CA CYS A 139 7.74 -22.42 2.82
C CYS A 139 8.45 -21.44 1.87
N ALA A 140 9.73 -21.14 2.11
CA ALA A 140 10.53 -20.25 1.27
C ALA A 140 10.67 -20.76 -0.17
N ARG A 141 10.99 -22.05 -0.33
CA ARG A 141 11.10 -22.68 -1.65
C ARG A 141 9.76 -22.63 -2.38
N LYS A 142 8.67 -23.00 -1.71
CA LYS A 142 7.36 -23.01 -2.32
C LYS A 142 6.87 -21.61 -2.69
N TRP A 143 7.15 -20.61 -1.85
CA TRP A 143 6.83 -19.22 -2.14
C TRP A 143 7.56 -18.73 -3.40
N ALA A 144 8.85 -19.05 -3.55
CA ALA A 144 9.62 -18.67 -4.73
C ALA A 144 9.09 -19.29 -6.05
N GLU A 145 8.38 -20.43 -5.98
CA GLU A 145 7.73 -21.04 -7.16
C GLU A 145 6.43 -20.33 -7.55
N ILE A 146 5.62 -19.90 -6.56
CA ILE A 146 4.27 -19.34 -6.79
C ILE A 146 4.27 -17.81 -6.92
N ASP A 147 5.27 -17.16 -6.34
CA ASP A 147 5.50 -15.73 -6.39
C ASP A 147 7.01 -15.50 -6.65
N PRO A 148 7.46 -15.75 -7.90
CA PRO A 148 8.75 -15.24 -8.34
C PRO A 148 8.58 -13.73 -8.37
N GLY A 149 8.94 -13.06 -7.27
CA GLY A 149 8.70 -11.64 -7.05
C GLY A 149 9.09 -10.80 -8.28
N PRO A 150 8.59 -9.56 -8.40
CA PRO A 150 8.62 -8.78 -9.64
C PRO A 150 9.99 -8.87 -10.30
N THR A 151 10.07 -9.64 -11.39
CA THR A 151 11.30 -9.84 -12.16
C THR A 151 11.63 -8.49 -12.81
N PRO A 152 12.73 -7.80 -12.46
CA PRO A 152 13.15 -6.62 -13.21
C PRO A 152 13.79 -7.00 -14.57
N TYR A 153 13.56 -8.22 -15.07
CA TYR A 153 14.33 -8.81 -16.16
C TYR A 153 13.49 -9.75 -17.04
N THR A 154 12.54 -9.18 -17.78
CA THR A 154 12.18 -9.68 -19.11
C THR A 154 12.83 -8.79 -20.16
N THR A 155 14.17 -8.74 -20.13
CA THR A 155 14.99 -8.08 -21.14
C THR A 155 16.28 -8.90 -21.25
N TYR A 156 16.31 -9.76 -22.28
CA TYR A 156 17.45 -10.50 -22.84
C TYR A 156 17.86 -11.87 -22.30
N ASP A 157 17.83 -12.80 -23.28
CA ASP A 157 18.74 -13.91 -23.55
C ASP A 157 18.81 -15.09 -22.57
N HIS A 158 18.04 -16.13 -22.92
CA HIS A 158 18.48 -17.49 -22.70
C HIS A 158 19.24 -17.97 -23.94
N PRO A 159 20.58 -18.12 -23.91
CA PRO A 159 21.27 -18.90 -24.91
C PRO A 159 20.92 -20.38 -24.71
N THR A 160 20.40 -20.98 -25.78
CA THR A 160 20.16 -22.41 -25.91
C THR A 160 21.38 -23.23 -25.47
N PRO A 161 21.24 -24.29 -24.65
CA PRO A 161 22.34 -25.17 -24.33
C PRO A 161 22.72 -25.99 -25.57
N SER A 162 23.88 -25.67 -26.15
CA SER A 162 24.52 -26.46 -27.20
C SER A 162 24.98 -27.80 -26.63
N TYR A 163 24.42 -28.89 -27.17
CA TYR A 163 24.84 -30.25 -26.89
C TYR A 163 26.29 -30.44 -27.38
N THR A 164 27.23 -30.69 -26.47
CA THR A 164 28.62 -31.01 -26.83
C THR A 164 28.70 -32.46 -27.29
N THR A 165 28.86 -32.68 -28.59
CA THR A 165 29.21 -33.97 -29.18
C THR A 165 30.69 -34.27 -28.93
N TYR A 166 30.96 -35.27 -28.09
CA TYR A 166 32.27 -35.90 -27.93
C TYR A 166 32.59 -36.75 -29.17
N THR A 167 33.66 -36.44 -29.92
CA THR A 167 34.42 -37.42 -30.74
C THR A 167 35.71 -36.82 -31.37
N MET A 168 36.85 -37.10 -30.71
CA MET A 168 38.22 -37.41 -31.18
C MET A 168 38.78 -36.89 -32.54
N SER A 169 39.99 -36.31 -32.53
CA SER A 169 41.27 -36.96 -32.94
C SER A 169 42.38 -35.95 -33.37
N PRO A 170 43.67 -36.13 -33.00
CA PRO A 170 44.77 -35.20 -33.31
C PRO A 170 45.60 -35.63 -34.54
N VAL A 171 46.20 -34.69 -35.28
CA VAL A 171 47.29 -34.95 -36.25
C VAL A 171 48.28 -33.77 -36.29
N GLU A 172 49.57 -34.12 -36.29
CA GLU A 172 50.79 -33.31 -36.48
C GLU A 172 50.72 -32.31 -37.67
N GLY A 173 51.47 -31.22 -37.80
CA GLY A 173 52.72 -30.73 -37.21
C GLY A 173 53.12 -29.38 -37.90
N PRO A 174 54.24 -28.72 -37.52
CA PRO A 174 54.53 -27.28 -37.68
C PRO A 174 55.50 -27.01 -38.88
N PRO A 175 55.95 -25.77 -39.28
CA PRO A 175 56.60 -24.78 -38.41
C PRO A 175 56.50 -23.27 -38.76
N PHE A 176 57.01 -22.48 -37.81
CA PHE A 176 57.75 -21.21 -38.02
C PHE A 176 56.97 -19.88 -37.99
N LEU A 177 57.06 -19.20 -36.85
CA LEU A 177 57.02 -17.73 -36.77
C LEU A 177 58.39 -17.26 -36.26
N PRO A 178 59.17 -16.49 -37.02
CA PRO A 178 60.30 -15.77 -36.47
C PRO A 178 59.85 -14.43 -35.90
N PHE A 179 60.35 -14.21 -34.69
CA PHE A 179 60.32 -13.04 -33.84
C PHE A 179 60.75 -11.73 -34.53
N LEU A 180 60.11 -10.64 -34.05
CA LEU A 180 60.66 -9.31 -33.70
C LEU A 180 61.55 -8.55 -34.68
N HIS A 181 61.10 -7.34 -35.04
CA HIS A 181 61.95 -6.23 -35.46
C HIS A 181 61.49 -4.92 -34.82
N ILE A 182 62.34 -4.34 -33.98
CA ILE A 182 62.38 -2.94 -33.50
C ILE A 182 63.87 -2.66 -33.21
N PRO A 183 64.43 -1.47 -33.46
CA PRO A 183 64.15 -0.44 -34.46
C PRO A 183 65.21 -0.38 -35.59
#